data_AF-A0A1H8VN98-F1
#
_entry.id   AF-A0A1H8VN98-F1
#
_cell.length_a   1.000
_cell.length_b   1.000
_cell.length_c   1.000
_cell.angle_alpha   90.00
_cell.angle_beta   90.00
_cell.angle_gamma   90.00
#
_symmetry.space_group_name_H-M   'P 1'
#
loop_
_entity.id
_entity.type
_entity.pdbx_description
1 polymer ?
#
loop_
_entity_poly.entity_id
_entity_poly.type
_entity_poly.pdbx_seq_one_letter_code
_entity_poly.pdbx_strand_id
1 'polypeptide(L)'
;MDHLDVISVEELQRALDEVEGKKPTQRLTAAIADKNGVRQTELAEWYGVQRRTIYSWLKRLETEPLEQAVQDDYRSGRPRKLTK
;
A
#
# COMPACT_ATOMS: atom_id res chain seq x y z
N MET A 1 19.00 5.30 -1.81
CA MET A 1 18.08 6.01 -0.90
C MET A 1 16.72 5.43 -1.17
N ASP A 2 16.14 4.76 -0.18
CA ASP A 2 14.79 4.23 -0.29
C ASP A 2 13.82 5.41 -0.36
N HIS A 3 13.00 5.49 -1.41
CA HIS A 3 12.08 6.60 -1.64
C HIS A 3 11.09 6.78 -0.46
N LEU A 4 10.80 5.70 0.26
CA LEU A 4 9.98 5.75 1.45
C LEU A 4 10.62 6.59 2.57
N ASP A 5 11.95 6.62 2.70
CA ASP A 5 12.64 7.51 3.67
C ASP A 5 12.53 8.99 3.28
N VAL A 6 12.31 9.29 2.00
CA VAL A 6 12.21 10.65 1.46
C VAL A 6 10.79 11.20 1.57
N ILE A 7 9.78 10.35 1.39
CA ILE A 7 8.38 10.71 1.59
C ILE A 7 8.21 11.18 3.05
N SER A 8 7.44 12.23 3.34
CA SER A 8 7.14 12.61 4.73
C SER A 8 5.90 11.87 5.25
N VAL A 9 5.73 11.82 6.57
CA VAL A 9 4.46 11.32 7.15
C VAL A 9 3.28 12.19 6.72
N GLU A 10 3.51 13.51 6.58
CA GLU A 10 2.52 14.49 6.13
C GLU A 10 2.03 14.20 4.70
N GLU A 11 2.94 13.79 3.80
CA GLU A 11 2.56 13.45 2.42
C GLU A 11 1.73 12.16 2.36
N LEU A 12 2.04 11.17 3.21
CA LEU A 12 1.22 9.97 3.36
C LEU A 12 -0.17 10.29 3.94
N GLN A 13 -0.26 11.24 4.87
CA GLN A 13 -1.52 11.70 5.44
C GLN A 13 -2.36 12.45 4.40
N ARG A 14 -1.76 13.33 3.61
CA ARG A 14 -2.46 14.01 2.52
C ARG A 14 -3.03 13.02 1.50
N ALA A 15 -2.25 12.00 1.13
CA ALA A 15 -2.78 10.96 0.26
C ALA A 15 -3.88 10.13 0.91
N LEU A 16 -3.87 9.98 2.24
CA LEU A 16 -4.93 9.28 2.97
C LEU A 16 -6.27 10.01 2.86
N ASP A 17 -6.26 11.35 2.82
CA ASP A 17 -7.45 12.18 2.60
C ASP A 17 -7.98 12.10 1.15
N GLU A 18 -7.12 11.80 0.18
CA GLU A 18 -7.46 11.75 -1.25
C GLU A 18 -7.90 10.35 -1.73
N VAL A 19 -7.46 9.27 -1.08
CA VAL A 19 -7.76 7.90 -1.52
C VAL A 19 -9.11 7.38 -1.03
N GLU A 20 -9.82 6.72 -1.94
CA GLU A 20 -11.03 5.97 -1.62
C GLU A 20 -10.76 4.45 -1.62
N GLY A 21 -11.40 3.75 -0.69
CA GLY A 21 -11.43 2.29 -0.64
C GLY A 21 -10.48 1.66 0.37
N LYS A 22 -10.88 0.47 0.85
CA LYS A 22 -10.23 -0.19 1.99
C LYS A 22 -8.74 -0.47 1.80
N LYS A 23 -8.33 -0.90 0.59
CA LYS A 23 -6.95 -1.33 0.33
C LYS A 23 -5.95 -0.17 0.27
N PRO A 24 -6.20 0.92 -0.49
CA PRO A 24 -5.35 2.11 -0.44
C PRO A 24 -5.18 2.66 0.98
N THR A 25 -6.29 2.80 1.73
CA THR A 25 -6.27 3.27 3.13
C THR A 25 -5.40 2.39 4.03
N GLN A 26 -5.53 1.06 3.92
CA GLN A 26 -4.72 0.11 4.70
C GLN A 26 -3.23 0.23 4.37
N ARG A 27 -2.87 0.38 3.09
CA ARG A 27 -1.47 0.51 2.66
C ARG A 27 -0.83 1.79 3.19
N LEU A 28 -1.53 2.92 3.09
CA LEU A 28 -1.06 4.20 3.61
C LEU A 28 -0.93 4.18 5.13
N THR A 29 -1.92 3.62 5.83
CA THR A 29 -1.88 3.50 7.30
C THR A 29 -0.71 2.62 7.75
N ALA A 30 -0.46 1.52 7.04
CA ALA A 30 0.69 0.65 7.31
C ALA A 30 2.02 1.38 7.11
N ALA A 31 2.15 2.20 6.07
CA ALA A 31 3.35 2.99 5.81
C ALA A 31 3.59 4.10 6.85
N ILE A 32 2.53 4.77 7.29
CA ILE A 32 2.59 5.75 8.38
C ILE A 32 3.05 5.05 9.68
N ALA A 33 2.49 3.88 9.98
CA ALA A 33 2.84 3.13 11.18
C ALA A 33 4.28 2.61 11.15
N ASP A 34 4.75 2.11 10.00
CA ASP A 34 6.14 1.67 9.80
C ASP A 34 7.13 2.83 10.05
N LYS A 35 6.81 4.04 9.57
CA LYS A 35 7.58 5.26 9.87
C LYS A 35 7.57 5.68 11.33
N ASN A 36 6.49 5.38 12.04
CA ASN A 36 6.40 5.60 13.48
C ASN A 36 7.09 4.48 14.29
N GLY A 37 7.81 3.56 13.63
CA GLY A 37 8.60 2.51 14.27
C GLY A 37 7.83 1.22 14.57
N VAL A 38 6.61 1.07 14.06
CA VAL A 38 5.86 -0.20 14.19
C VAL A 38 6.49 -1.25 13.29
N ARG A 39 6.78 -2.43 13.83
CA ARG A 39 7.44 -3.48 13.04
C ARG A 39 6.46 -4.10 12.04
N GLN A 40 6.97 -4.48 10.87
CA GLN A 40 6.20 -5.19 9.83
C GLN A 40 5.50 -6.46 10.32
N THR A 41 6.02 -7.13 11.35
CA THR A 41 5.36 -8.29 11.98
C THR A 41 4.09 -7.89 12.73
N GLU A 42 4.11 -6.76 13.43
CA GLU A 42 2.95 -6.25 14.18
C GLU A 42 1.88 -5.75 13.20
N LEU A 43 2.29 -5.06 12.13
CA LEU A 43 1.39 -4.67 11.05
C LEU A 43 0.72 -5.88 10.39
N ALA A 44 1.46 -6.96 10.18
CA ALA A 44 0.92 -8.19 9.62
C ALA A 44 -0.18 -8.79 10.50
N GLU A 45 0.01 -8.78 11.83
CA GLU A 45 -1.00 -9.20 12.80
C GLU A 45 -2.23 -8.30 12.78
N TRP A 46 -2.06 -6.97 12.77
CA TRP A 46 -3.18 -6.01 12.75
C TRP A 46 -4.08 -6.18 11.53
N TYR A 47 -3.48 -6.43 10.36
CA TYR A 47 -4.22 -6.57 9.11
C TYR A 47 -4.60 -8.03 8.78
N GLY A 48 -4.17 -9.00 9.59
CA GLY A 48 -4.41 -10.43 9.34
C GLY A 48 -3.78 -10.93 8.04
N VAL A 49 -2.61 -10.40 7.68
CA VAL A 49 -1.88 -10.76 6.45
C VAL A 49 -0.52 -11.35 6.80
N GLN A 50 0.18 -11.88 5.79
CA GLN A 50 1.57 -12.33 5.99
C GLN A 50 2.52 -11.13 6.01
N ARG A 51 3.62 -11.23 6.79
CA ARG A 51 4.70 -10.22 6.81
C ARG A 51 5.21 -9.86 5.40
N ARG A 52 5.31 -10.85 4.50
CA ARG A 52 5.73 -10.64 3.10
C ARG A 52 4.77 -9.70 2.36
N THR A 53 3.49 -9.71 2.69
CA THR A 53 2.48 -8.79 2.12
C THR A 53 2.78 -7.36 2.56
N ILE A 54 3.08 -7.13 3.84
CA ILE A 54 3.47 -5.81 4.36
C ILE A 54 4.77 -5.32 3.68
N TYR A 55 5.79 -6.18 3.63
CA TYR A 55 7.03 -5.87 2.90
C TYR A 55 6.75 -5.46 1.45
N SER A 56 5.88 -6.20 0.75
CA SER A 56 5.54 -5.87 -0.64
C SER A 56 4.79 -4.54 -0.77
N TRP A 57 3.96 -4.15 0.20
CA TRP A 57 3.29 -2.85 0.17
C TRP A 57 4.27 -1.70 0.37
N LEU A 58 5.14 -1.81 1.38
CA LEU A 58 6.18 -0.81 1.65
C LEU A 58 7.15 -0.71 0.46
N LYS A 59 7.54 -1.86 -0.11
CA LYS A 59 8.43 -1.90 -1.27
C LYS A 59 7.84 -1.18 -2.48
N ARG A 60 6.52 -1.26 -2.71
CA ARG A 60 5.87 -0.52 -3.80
C ARG A 60 5.91 0.99 -3.56
N LEU A 61 5.73 1.45 -2.32
CA LEU A 61 5.87 2.87 -1.96
C LEU A 61 7.31 3.38 -2.13
N GLU A 62 8.30 2.49 -1.99
CA GLU A 62 9.71 2.81 -2.27
C GLU A 62 10.06 2.89 -3.77
N THR A 63 9.29 2.24 -4.65
CA THR A 63 9.66 2.11 -6.07
C THR A 63 8.71 2.81 -7.04
N GLU A 64 7.47 3.05 -6.62
CA GLU A 64 6.41 3.62 -7.45
C GLU A 64 5.92 4.96 -6.88
N PRO A 65 5.36 5.85 -7.71
CA PRO A 65 4.63 7.02 -7.25
C PRO A 65 3.50 6.65 -6.28
N LEU A 66 3.24 7.51 -5.29
CA LEU A 66 2.29 7.23 -4.20
C LEU A 66 0.92 6.79 -4.71
N GLU A 67 0.37 7.49 -5.71
CA GLU A 67 -0.93 7.18 -6.31
C GLU A 67 -0.98 5.78 -6.95
N GLN A 68 0.12 5.32 -7.53
CA GLN A 68 0.21 3.99 -8.15
C GLN A 68 0.46 2.88 -7.11
N ALA A 69 1.34 3.16 -6.15
CA ALA A 69 1.74 2.21 -5.11
C ALA A 69 0.56 1.77 -4.23
N VAL A 70 -0.35 2.70 -3.92
CA VAL A 70 -1.52 2.44 -3.07
C VAL A 70 -2.62 1.69 -3.82
N GLN A 71 -2.72 1.87 -5.13
CA GLN A 71 -3.72 1.19 -5.95
C GLN A 71 -3.30 -0.24 -6.30
N ASP A 72 -4.28 -1.12 -6.49
CA ASP A 72 -4.02 -2.39 -7.16
C ASP A 72 -3.93 -2.14 -8.66
N ASP A 73 -3.02 -2.83 -9.35
CA ASP A 73 -3.01 -2.85 -10.81
C ASP A 73 -4.40 -3.20 -11.33
N TYR A 74 -4.85 -2.46 -12.34
CA TYR A 74 -6.08 -2.77 -13.03
C TYR A 74 -5.98 -4.19 -13.61
N ARG A 75 -6.65 -5.14 -12.94
CA ARG A 75 -6.79 -6.49 -13.46
C ARG A 75 -7.90 -6.46 -14.49
N SER A 76 -7.53 -6.27 -15.77
CA SER A 76 -8.44 -6.57 -16.87
C SER A 76 -8.88 -8.03 -16.71
N GLY A 77 -10.13 -8.25 -16.29
CA GLY A 77 -10.64 -9.59 -16.07
C GLY A 77 -10.37 -10.45 -17.30
N ARG A 78 -10.00 -11.72 -17.09
CA ARG A 78 -9.87 -12.68 -18.20
C ARG A 78 -11.15 -12.62 -19.04
N PRO A 79 -11.08 -12.35 -20.36
CA PRO A 79 -12.28 -12.28 -21.18
C PRO A 79 -13.09 -13.57 -21.01
N ARG A 80 -14.38 -13.42 -20.68
CA ARG A 80 -15.29 -14.55 -20.49
C ARG A 80 -15.39 -15.27 -21.83
N LYS A 81 -15.06 -16.56 -21.87
CA LYS A 81 -15.21 -17.44 -23.05
C LYS A 81 -16.69 -17.76 -23.34
N LEU A 82 -17.55 -16.76 -23.36
CA LEU A 82 -18.97 -16.92 -23.67
C LEU A 82 -19.37 -15.84 -24.66
N THR A 83 -19.10 -16.12 -25.93
CA THR A 83 -19.77 -15.48 -27.06
C THR A 83 -20.79 -16.51 -27.56
N LYS A 84 -22.05 -16.09 -27.69
CA LYS A 84 -23.17 -16.91 -28.18
C LYS A 84 -23.15 -16.99 -29.70
#